data_AF-A0A2N5KNJ1-F1
#
_entry.id   AF-A0A2N5KNJ1-F1
#
_cell.length_a   1.000
_cell.length_b   1.000
_cell.length_c   1.000
_cell.angle_alpha   90.00
_cell.angle_beta   90.00
_cell.angle_gamma   90.00
#
_symmetry.space_group_name_H-M   'P 1'
#
loop_
_entity.id
_entity.type
_entity.pdbx_description
1 polymer ?
#
loop_
_entity_poly.entity_id
_entity_poly.type
_entity_poly.pdbx_seq_one_letter_code
_entity_poly.pdbx_strand_id
1 'polypeptide(L)'
;MLNWFARRMREAREDEKGFTLIELLVVVIIIGILAAIAIPVFLNQRQNANQSACRSDARNGAAAAQAYSADQPGGNYAGIDAATLQAAPYNWRLSAQSSAPTVTPSADNANVTISVTCANAPATTYTFNSTTGRVTP
;
A
#
# COMPACT_ATOMS: atom_id res chain seq x y z
N MET A 1 9.79 59.59 33.88
CA MET A 1 9.48 58.80 32.66
C MET A 1 10.31 57.51 32.55
N LEU A 2 11.55 57.45 33.04
CA LEU A 2 12.40 56.23 32.94
C LEU A 2 11.99 55.06 33.86
N ASN A 3 11.27 55.30 34.97
CA ASN A 3 10.86 54.22 35.88
C ASN A 3 9.74 53.30 35.32
N TRP A 4 9.06 53.70 34.24
CA TRP A 4 8.01 52.87 33.63
C TRP A 4 8.60 51.72 32.80
N PHE A 5 9.65 51.99 32.03
CA PHE A 5 10.31 50.99 31.20
C PHE A 5 11.01 49.90 32.02
N ALA A 6 11.64 50.27 33.14
CA ALA A 6 12.30 49.30 34.02
C ALA A 6 11.30 48.35 34.71
N ARG A 7 10.07 48.80 34.96
CA ARG A 7 9.01 48.00 35.59
C ARG A 7 8.42 46.98 34.60
N ARG A 8 8.20 47.40 33.35
CA ARG A 8 7.76 46.56 32.22
C ARG A 8 8.73 45.41 31.93
N MET A 9 10.04 45.65 32.06
CA MET A 9 11.08 44.64 31.80
C MET A 9 11.24 43.62 32.95
N ARG A 10 10.81 43.95 34.18
CA ARG A 10 10.76 43.00 35.30
C ARG A 10 9.54 42.08 35.23
N GLU A 11 8.38 42.60 34.83
CA GLU A 11 7.16 41.81 34.60
C GLU A 11 7.37 40.71 33.56
N ALA A 12 8.14 40.97 32.49
CA ALA A 12 8.39 39.99 31.42
C ALA A 12 9.30 38.81 31.83
N ARG A 13 10.11 38.94 32.89
CA ARG A 13 10.99 37.87 33.41
C ARG A 13 10.35 37.05 34.53
N GLU A 14 9.30 37.55 35.17
CA GLU A 14 8.57 36.83 36.22
C GLU A 14 7.53 35.84 35.64
N ASP A 15 7.21 35.95 34.35
CA ASP A 15 6.28 35.06 33.62
C ASP A 15 6.96 33.91 32.86
N GLU A 16 8.29 33.77 32.95
CA GLU A 16 9.02 32.62 32.41
C GLU A 16 8.87 31.40 33.35
N LYS A 17 7.66 30.84 33.40
CA LYS A 17 7.40 29.56 34.08
C LYS A 17 8.16 28.43 33.38
N GLY A 18 9.17 27.88 34.04
CA GLY A 18 9.92 26.73 33.55
C GLY A 18 9.06 25.47 33.50
N PHE A 19 9.22 24.66 32.44
CA PHE A 19 8.57 23.37 32.29
C PHE A 19 9.06 22.42 33.38
N THR A 20 8.16 21.81 34.15
CA THR A 20 8.57 20.91 35.24
C THR A 20 8.95 19.53 34.69
N LEU A 21 9.93 18.86 35.31
CA LEU A 21 10.29 17.49 34.93
C LEU A 21 9.12 16.51 35.10
N ILE A 22 8.22 16.76 36.05
CA ILE A 22 7.02 15.94 36.27
C ILE A 22 6.00 16.12 35.14
N GLU A 23 5.87 17.32 34.57
CA GLU A 23 5.03 17.55 33.39
C GLU A 23 5.57 16.78 32.18
N LEU A 24 6.89 16.69 31.99
CA LEU A 24 7.44 15.88 30.89
C LEU A 24 7.25 14.39 31.17
N LEU A 25 7.41 13.98 32.42
CA LEU A 25 7.27 12.58 32.83
C LEU A 25 5.87 12.04 32.54
N VAL A 26 4.81 12.76 32.93
CA VAL A 26 3.44 12.28 32.69
C VAL A 26 3.11 12.23 31.20
N VAL A 27 3.63 13.17 30.40
CA VAL A 27 3.41 13.19 28.95
C VAL A 27 4.06 11.98 28.29
N VAL A 28 5.32 11.65 28.63
CA VAL A 28 6.00 10.49 28.02
C VAL A 28 5.34 9.16 28.43
N ILE A 29 4.74 9.09 29.62
CA ILE A 29 3.95 7.93 30.06
C ILE A 29 2.68 7.80 29.21
N ILE A 30 1.94 8.88 29.01
CA ILE A 30 0.69 8.85 28.23
C ILE A 30 0.99 8.50 26.76
N ILE A 31 1.96 9.14 26.11
CA ILE A 31 2.33 8.78 24.73
C ILE A 31 2.89 7.36 24.64
N GLY A 32 3.54 6.85 25.70
CA GLY A 32 4.00 5.46 25.77
C GLY A 32 2.84 4.46 25.73
N ILE A 33 1.77 4.72 26.49
CA ILE A 33 0.55 3.90 26.48
C ILE A 33 -0.13 3.96 25.10
N LEU A 34 -0.25 5.16 24.52
CA LEU A 34 -0.85 5.33 23.20
C LEU A 34 -0.04 4.62 22.10
N ALA A 35 1.30 4.76 22.12
CA ALA A 35 2.18 4.14 21.14
C ALA A 35 2.16 2.61 21.22
N ALA A 36 2.07 2.04 22.44
CA ALA A 36 1.99 0.60 22.64
C ALA A 36 0.78 -0.04 21.94
N ILE A 37 -0.37 0.67 21.88
CA ILE A 37 -1.57 0.21 21.17
C ILE A 37 -1.53 0.60 19.69
N ALA A 38 -1.10 1.83 19.39
CA ALA A 38 -1.15 2.37 18.04
C ALA A 38 -0.19 1.68 17.07
N ILE A 39 1.04 1.36 17.51
CA ILE A 39 2.07 0.74 16.65
C ILE A 39 1.60 -0.61 16.06
N PRO A 40 1.17 -1.62 16.86
CA PRO A 40 0.75 -2.90 16.30
C PRO A 40 -0.47 -2.77 15.38
N VAL A 41 -1.44 -1.93 15.74
CA VAL A 41 -2.63 -1.68 14.92
C VAL A 41 -2.25 -1.04 13.59
N PHE A 42 -1.38 -0.03 13.61
CA PHE A 42 -0.90 0.65 12.41
C PHE A 42 -0.13 -0.30 11.48
N LEU A 43 0.75 -1.14 12.04
CA LEU A 43 1.50 -2.12 11.26
C LEU A 43 0.59 -3.13 10.57
N ASN A 44 -0.43 -3.63 11.27
CA ASN A 44 -1.43 -4.55 10.71
C ASN A 44 -2.27 -3.87 9.61
N GLN A 45 -2.73 -2.63 9.84
CA GLN A 45 -3.46 -1.87 8.82
C GLN A 45 -2.62 -1.63 7.57
N ARG A 46 -1.33 -1.29 7.74
CA ARG A 46 -0.40 -1.12 6.61
C ARG A 46 -0.21 -2.42 5.83
N GLN A 47 -0.10 -3.55 6.52
CA GLN A 47 0.01 -4.86 5.88
C GLN A 47 -1.26 -5.20 5.07
N ASN A 48 -2.45 -4.99 5.64
CA ASN A 48 -3.72 -5.21 4.96
C ASN A 48 -3.89 -4.29 3.74
N ALA A 49 -3.47 -3.02 3.84
CA ALA A 49 -3.49 -2.10 2.71
C ALA A 49 -2.58 -2.58 1.57
N ASN A 50 -1.37 -3.08 1.90
CA ASN A 50 -0.45 -3.63 0.92
C ASN A 50 -0.99 -4.89 0.25
N GLN A 51 -1.61 -5.80 1.01
CA GLN A 51 -2.27 -7.00 0.46
C GLN A 51 -3.45 -6.63 -0.44
N SER A 52 -4.24 -5.63 -0.04
CA SER A 52 -5.36 -5.12 -0.85
C SER A 52 -4.87 -4.53 -2.18
N ALA A 53 -3.80 -3.74 -2.16
CA ALA A 53 -3.17 -3.17 -3.36
C ALA A 53 -2.67 -4.28 -4.30
N CYS A 54 -1.97 -5.27 -3.76
CA CYS A 54 -1.45 -6.40 -4.52
C CYS A 54 -2.56 -7.28 -5.12
N ARG A 55 -3.64 -7.53 -4.36
CA ARG A 55 -4.85 -8.20 -4.87
C ARG A 55 -5.52 -7.38 -5.97
N SER A 56 -5.54 -6.05 -5.84
CA SER A 56 -6.05 -5.14 -6.87
C SER A 56 -5.22 -5.21 -8.14
N ASP A 57 -3.90 -5.29 -8.04
CA ASP A 57 -3.01 -5.41 -9.19
C ASP A 57 -3.26 -6.70 -9.97
N ALA A 58 -3.49 -7.83 -9.28
CA ALA A 58 -3.88 -9.09 -9.92
C ALA A 58 -5.23 -8.97 -10.66
N ARG A 59 -6.20 -8.25 -10.09
CA ARG A 59 -7.49 -7.97 -10.77
C ARG A 59 -7.34 -7.04 -11.97
N ASN A 60 -6.48 -6.03 -11.87
CA ASN A 60 -6.18 -5.14 -12.98
C ASN A 60 -5.50 -5.91 -14.13
N GLY A 61 -4.61 -6.86 -13.80
CA GLY A 61 -4.04 -7.78 -14.77
C GLY A 61 -5.10 -8.65 -15.44
N ALA A 62 -6.08 -9.15 -14.68
CA ALA A 62 -7.21 -9.88 -15.24
C ALA A 62 -8.02 -9.05 -16.24
N ALA A 63 -8.32 -7.79 -15.91
CA ALA A 63 -9.00 -6.87 -16.82
C ALA A 63 -8.17 -6.59 -18.09
N ALA A 64 -6.85 -6.41 -17.94
CA ALA A 64 -5.94 -6.24 -19.07
C ALA A 64 -5.89 -7.49 -19.97
N ALA A 65 -5.87 -8.69 -19.40
CA ALA A 65 -5.93 -9.92 -20.16
C ALA A 65 -7.27 -10.12 -20.86
N GLN A 66 -8.38 -9.73 -20.24
CA GLN A 66 -9.70 -9.73 -20.88
C GLN A 66 -9.75 -8.77 -22.08
N ALA A 67 -9.16 -7.59 -21.94
CA ALA A 67 -9.02 -6.65 -23.06
C ALA A 67 -8.17 -7.27 -24.19
N TYR A 68 -7.05 -7.92 -23.86
CA TYR A 68 -6.23 -8.64 -24.83
C TYR A 68 -7.03 -9.72 -25.58
N SER A 69 -7.77 -10.55 -24.86
CA SER A 69 -8.61 -11.60 -25.44
C SER A 69 -9.69 -11.00 -26.36
N ALA A 70 -10.28 -9.85 -26.00
CA ALA A 70 -11.28 -9.19 -26.82
C ALA A 70 -10.71 -8.66 -28.16
N ASP A 71 -9.44 -8.26 -28.19
CA ASP A 71 -8.77 -7.83 -29.41
C ASP A 71 -8.32 -9.01 -30.30
N GLN A 72 -8.21 -10.22 -29.74
CA GLN A 72 -7.75 -11.38 -30.47
C GLN A 72 -8.86 -12.06 -31.28
N PRO A 73 -8.59 -12.45 -32.55
CA PRO A 73 -9.52 -13.25 -33.33
C PRO A 73 -9.86 -14.56 -32.62
N GLY A 74 -11.14 -14.74 -32.26
CA GLY A 74 -11.63 -15.92 -31.57
C GLY A 74 -11.53 -15.87 -30.04
N GLY A 75 -11.20 -14.72 -29.43
CA GLY A 75 -11.34 -14.53 -27.98
C GLY A 75 -10.34 -15.32 -27.15
N ASN A 76 -9.16 -15.65 -27.68
CA ASN A 76 -8.16 -16.47 -27.00
C ASN A 76 -7.03 -15.66 -26.36
N TYR A 77 -6.20 -16.32 -25.58
CA TYR A 77 -5.05 -15.76 -24.86
C TYR A 77 -3.71 -16.15 -25.50
N ALA A 78 -3.69 -16.49 -26.80
CA ALA A 78 -2.47 -16.97 -27.45
C ALA A 78 -1.37 -15.90 -27.41
N GLY A 79 -0.15 -16.29 -27.02
CA GLY A 79 1.01 -15.40 -27.00
C GLY A 79 0.98 -14.31 -25.92
N ILE A 80 0.00 -14.31 -25.02
CA ILE A 80 -0.06 -13.37 -23.91
C ILE A 80 1.09 -13.62 -22.93
N ASP A 81 1.71 -12.54 -22.47
CA ASP A 81 2.66 -12.55 -21.35
C ASP A 81 2.57 -11.24 -20.54
N ALA A 82 3.34 -11.15 -19.46
CA ALA A 82 3.34 -9.97 -18.61
C ALA A 82 3.83 -8.72 -19.35
N ALA A 83 4.81 -8.87 -20.26
CA ALA A 83 5.36 -7.74 -21.02
C ALA A 83 4.32 -7.16 -21.99
N THR A 84 3.56 -8.03 -22.67
CA THR A 84 2.48 -7.67 -23.59
C THR A 84 1.40 -6.89 -22.86
N LEU A 85 1.00 -7.35 -21.66
CA LEU A 85 -0.01 -6.64 -20.87
C LEU A 85 0.50 -5.33 -20.27
N GLN A 86 1.79 -5.21 -19.97
CA GLN A 86 2.39 -3.97 -19.47
C GLN A 86 2.60 -2.92 -20.56
N ALA A 87 2.71 -3.34 -21.80
CA ALA A 87 2.82 -2.45 -22.96
C ALA A 87 1.46 -1.82 -23.33
N ALA A 88 1.51 -0.77 -24.15
CA ALA A 88 0.31 -0.25 -24.79
C ALA A 88 -0.26 -1.32 -25.77
N PRO A 89 -1.60 -1.45 -25.89
CA PRO A 89 -2.63 -0.60 -25.31
C PRO A 89 -3.12 -1.00 -23.91
N TYR A 90 -2.70 -2.15 -23.37
CA TYR A 90 -3.28 -2.73 -22.15
C TYR A 90 -2.81 -2.08 -20.85
N ASN A 91 -1.58 -1.54 -20.84
CA ASN A 91 -1.04 -0.67 -19.78
C ASN A 91 -1.22 -1.23 -18.34
N TRP A 92 -1.14 -2.55 -18.15
CA TRP A 92 -1.17 -3.14 -16.83
C TRP A 92 0.04 -2.67 -16.04
N ARG A 93 -0.18 -1.97 -14.92
CA ARG A 93 0.90 -1.47 -14.05
C ARG A 93 0.78 -2.08 -12.67
N LEU A 94 1.91 -2.51 -12.14
CA LEU A 94 2.02 -2.97 -10.78
C LEU A 94 2.26 -1.78 -9.85
N SER A 95 1.62 -1.83 -8.68
CA SER A 95 1.96 -0.94 -7.56
C SER A 95 3.33 -1.30 -6.99
N ALA A 96 3.93 -0.38 -6.22
CA ALA A 96 5.22 -0.63 -5.55
C ALA A 96 5.18 -1.78 -4.52
N GLN A 97 3.97 -2.24 -4.18
CA GLN A 97 3.68 -3.32 -3.25
C GLN A 97 3.69 -4.70 -3.92
N SER A 98 3.82 -4.73 -5.25
CA SER A 98 3.70 -5.92 -6.10
C SER A 98 4.99 -6.17 -6.88
N SER A 99 5.33 -7.43 -7.06
CA SER A 99 6.52 -7.88 -7.76
C SER A 99 6.26 -9.19 -8.50
N ALA A 100 7.18 -9.55 -9.40
CA ALA A 100 7.16 -10.81 -10.14
C ALA A 100 5.81 -11.15 -10.81
N PRO A 101 5.28 -10.29 -11.71
CA PRO A 101 4.07 -10.61 -12.44
C PRO A 101 4.32 -11.81 -13.36
N THR A 102 3.47 -12.82 -13.30
CA THR A 102 3.44 -13.88 -14.30
C THR A 102 2.08 -13.90 -14.98
N VAL A 103 2.09 -14.17 -16.28
CA VAL A 103 0.89 -14.34 -17.09
C VAL A 103 1.13 -15.58 -17.92
N THR A 104 0.29 -16.58 -17.71
CA THR A 104 0.47 -17.90 -18.32
C THR A 104 -0.86 -18.32 -18.96
N PRO A 105 -0.95 -18.38 -20.29
CA PRO A 105 -2.10 -18.97 -20.96
C PRO A 105 -2.14 -20.49 -20.72
N SER A 106 -3.34 -21.06 -20.78
CA SER A 106 -3.52 -22.53 -20.83
C SER A 106 -2.98 -23.10 -22.14
N ALA A 107 -2.72 -24.41 -22.18
CA ALA A 107 -2.17 -25.07 -23.37
C ALA A 107 -3.05 -24.92 -24.63
N ASP A 108 -4.37 -24.78 -24.45
CA ASP A 108 -5.35 -24.54 -25.50
C ASP A 108 -5.61 -23.04 -25.76
N ASN A 109 -4.91 -22.14 -25.05
CA ASN A 109 -5.09 -20.68 -25.07
C ASN A 109 -6.51 -20.20 -24.73
N ALA A 110 -7.38 -21.05 -24.20
CA ALA A 110 -8.76 -20.70 -23.85
C ALA A 110 -8.85 -19.96 -22.50
N ASN A 111 -7.83 -20.10 -21.65
CA ASN A 111 -7.79 -19.55 -20.31
C ASN A 111 -6.44 -18.88 -20.04
N VAL A 112 -6.40 -18.03 -19.01
CA VAL A 112 -5.18 -17.38 -18.54
C VAL A 112 -5.12 -17.41 -17.01
N THR A 113 -3.91 -17.64 -16.52
CA THR A 113 -3.56 -17.50 -15.11
C THR A 113 -2.63 -16.30 -14.95
N ILE A 114 -2.94 -15.42 -14.01
CA ILE A 114 -2.14 -14.23 -13.72
C ILE A 114 -1.77 -14.27 -12.26
N SER A 115 -0.48 -14.21 -11.95
CA SER A 115 -0.02 -14.18 -10.57
C SER A 115 0.80 -12.92 -10.29
N VAL A 116 0.62 -12.36 -9.10
CA VAL A 116 1.37 -11.21 -8.59
C VAL A 116 1.79 -11.52 -7.17
N THR A 117 3.08 -11.37 -6.87
CA THR A 117 3.63 -11.62 -5.53
C THR A 117 3.80 -10.31 -4.77
N CYS A 118 3.21 -10.22 -3.58
CA CYS A 118 3.32 -9.04 -2.76
C CYS A 118 4.73 -8.95 -2.15
N ALA A 119 5.36 -7.78 -2.25
CA ALA A 119 6.76 -7.59 -1.88
C ALA A 119 7.04 -7.63 -0.35
N ASN A 120 6.01 -7.82 0.49
CA ASN A 120 6.13 -7.80 1.96
C ASN A 120 6.02 -9.20 2.57
N ALA A 121 6.67 -9.42 3.71
CA ALA A 121 6.56 -10.67 4.46
C ALA A 121 5.23 -10.80 5.24
N PRO A 122 4.59 -11.98 5.25
CA PRO A 122 4.89 -13.13 4.39
C PRO A 122 4.50 -12.82 2.94
N ALA A 123 5.39 -13.18 1.99
CA ALA A 123 5.15 -12.97 0.56
C ALA A 123 3.95 -13.82 0.12
N THR A 124 2.80 -13.16 -0.06
CA THR A 124 1.57 -13.79 -0.56
C THR A 124 1.49 -13.60 -2.06
N THR A 125 1.08 -14.63 -2.80
CA THR A 125 0.96 -14.55 -4.26
C THR A 125 -0.49 -14.62 -4.67
N TYR A 126 -1.05 -13.50 -5.09
CA TYR A 126 -2.42 -13.48 -5.59
C TYR A 126 -2.46 -13.99 -7.03
N THR A 127 -3.23 -15.05 -7.23
CA THR A 127 -3.43 -15.68 -8.53
C THR A 127 -4.86 -15.51 -8.99
N PHE A 128 -5.04 -14.88 -10.15
CA PHE A 128 -6.28 -14.87 -10.91
C PHE A 128 -6.29 -16.05 -11.89
N ASN A 129 -7.40 -16.78 -11.94
CA ASN A 129 -7.61 -17.82 -12.93
C ASN A 129 -8.92 -17.53 -13.69
N SER A 130 -8.82 -17.37 -15.02
CA SER A 130 -9.96 -17.01 -15.86
C SER A 130 -11.07 -18.05 -15.92
N THR A 131 -10.77 -19.33 -15.66
CA THR A 131 -11.76 -20.42 -15.59
C THR A 131 -12.69 -20.27 -14.38
N THR A 132 -12.15 -19.81 -13.26
CA THR A 132 -12.92 -19.64 -12.01
C THR A 132 -13.39 -18.21 -11.78
N GLY A 133 -12.80 -17.24 -12.48
CA GLY A 133 -13.06 -15.80 -12.32
C GLY A 133 -12.67 -15.26 -10.94
N ARG A 134 -11.88 -16.02 -10.16
CA ARG A 134 -11.53 -15.70 -8.77
C ARG A 134 -10.06 -15.34 -8.65
N VAL A 135 -9.77 -14.46 -7.69
CA VAL A 135 -8.42 -14.16 -7.22
C VAL A 135 -8.22 -14.86 -5.88
N THR A 136 -7.28 -15.79 -5.82
CA THR A 136 -6.89 -16.54 -4.63
C THR A 136 -5.50 -16.13 -4.15
N PRO A 137 -5.26 -15.98 -2.84
CA PRO A 137 -3.92 -15.80 -2.27
C PRO A 137 -3.04 -17.04 -2.39
#